data_AF-A0A5S6R0K9-F1
#
_entry.id   AF-A0A5S6R0K9-F1
#
_cell.length_a   1.000
_cell.length_b   1.000
_cell.length_c   1.000
_cell.angle_alpha   90.00
_cell.angle_beta   90.00
_cell.angle_gamma   90.00
#
_symmetry.space_group_name_H-M   'P 1'
#
loop_
_entity.id
_entity.type
_entity.pdbx_description
1 polymer ?
#
loop_
_entity_poly.entity_id
_entity_poly.type
_entity_poly.pdbx_seq_one_letter_code
_entity_poly.pdbx_strand_id
1 'polypeptide(L)'
;MHYLAVPQMETNESNPDGTLQMKQLARLRHTMGKRLKCNNEWVRILMAEFIGTALLMLLGDGVVAQAVLSHNENGNSVSIFLGWGMAIAAGVYVSGGVSGRDWHEINA
;
A
#
# COMPACT_ATOMS: atom_id res chain seq x y z
N MET A 1 -7.99 2.48 2.45
CA MET A 1 -8.15 3.71 1.66
C MET A 1 -9.50 3.67 0.98
N HIS A 2 -10.27 4.75 1.09
CA HIS A 2 -11.63 4.94 0.59
C HIS A 2 -12.67 3.89 1.01
N TYR A 3 -13.29 4.13 2.17
CA TYR A 3 -14.58 3.56 2.52
C TYR A 3 -15.58 3.99 1.45
N LEU A 4 -16.00 3.07 0.58
CA LEU A 4 -17.19 3.23 -0.23
C LEU A 4 -18.33 3.58 0.74
N ALA A 5 -18.88 4.78 0.62
CA ALA A 5 -19.90 5.30 1.50
C ALA A 5 -21.02 4.26 1.63
N VAL A 6 -21.12 3.63 2.81
CA VAL A 6 -22.24 2.77 3.17
C VAL A 6 -23.46 3.69 3.16
N PRO A 7 -24.43 3.49 2.25
CA PRO A 7 -25.67 4.24 2.30
C PRO A 7 -26.25 4.04 3.69
N GLN A 8 -26.48 5.13 4.43
CA GLN A 8 -27.13 5.08 5.72
C GLN A 8 -28.59 4.70 5.47
N MET A 9 -28.85 3.39 5.40
CA MET A 9 -30.19 2.82 5.36
C MET A 9 -30.75 3.01 6.76
N GLU A 10 -31.58 4.03 6.91
CA GLU A 10 -32.33 4.33 8.13
C GLU A 10 -32.88 3.02 8.71
N THR A 11 -32.33 2.60 9.85
CA THR A 11 -32.79 1.39 10.54
C THR A 11 -34.11 1.73 11.21
N ASN A 12 -35.17 1.79 10.41
CA ASN A 12 -36.53 1.86 10.91
C ASN A 12 -36.85 0.50 11.54
N GLU A 13 -36.80 0.45 12.88
CA GLU A 13 -37.00 -0.75 13.70
C GLU A 13 -38.35 -1.45 13.45
N SER A 14 -39.30 -0.81 12.75
CA SER A 14 -40.60 -1.40 12.41
C SER A 14 -40.58 -2.41 11.26
N ASN A 15 -39.50 -2.49 10.47
CA ASN A 15 -39.40 -3.43 9.35
C ASN A 15 -38.49 -4.64 9.68
N PRO A 16 -39.05 -5.81 10.05
CA PRO A 16 -38.25 -6.98 10.46
C PRO A 16 -37.35 -7.50 9.32
N ASP A 17 -37.73 -7.31 8.06
CA ASP A 17 -36.95 -7.74 6.89
C ASP A 17 -35.65 -6.94 6.70
N GLY A 18 -35.63 -5.66 7.06
CA GLY A 18 -34.43 -4.82 6.98
C GLY A 18 -33.32 -5.33 7.91
N THR A 19 -33.69 -5.83 9.08
CA THR A 19 -32.75 -6.42 10.06
C THR A 19 -32.16 -7.74 9.57
N LEU A 20 -32.94 -8.53 8.82
CA LEU A 20 -32.51 -9.80 8.27
C LEU A 20 -31.49 -9.61 7.13
N GLN A 21 -31.75 -8.63 6.26
CA GLN A 21 -30.85 -8.25 5.18
C GLN A 21 -29.53 -7.67 5.72
N MET A 22 -29.57 -6.88 6.80
CA MET A 22 -28.37 -6.37 7.48
C MET A 22 -27.47 -7.50 7.97
N LYS A 23 -28.03 -8.55 8.59
CA LYS A 23 -27.26 -9.72 9.04
C LYS A 23 -26.69 -10.53 7.88
N GLN A 24 -27.39 -10.60 6.75
CA GLN A 24 -26.91 -11.29 5.54
C GLN A 24 -25.80 -10.50 4.85
N LEU A 25 -25.98 -9.19 4.65
CA LEU A 25 -24.99 -8.28 4.07
C LEU A 25 -23.72 -8.20 4.93
N ALA A 26 -23.85 -8.12 6.25
CA ALA A 26 -22.70 -8.15 7.16
C ALA A 26 -21.92 -9.47 7.08
N ARG A 27 -22.62 -10.61 6.97
CA ARG A 27 -22.01 -11.93 6.75
C ARG A 27 -21.32 -12.04 5.39
N LEU A 28 -21.93 -11.51 4.33
CA LEU A 28 -21.34 -11.48 2.99
C LEU A 28 -20.07 -10.63 2.98
N ARG A 29 -20.10 -9.44 3.57
CA ARG A 29 -18.92 -8.56 3.72
C ARG A 29 -17.77 -9.28 4.42
N HIS A 30 -18.03 -9.93 5.55
CA HIS A 30 -17.00 -10.63 6.31
C HIS A 30 -16.42 -11.82 5.52
N THR A 31 -17.28 -12.59 4.84
CA THR A 31 -16.87 -13.72 4.00
C THR A 31 -16.01 -13.27 2.82
N MET A 32 -16.38 -12.16 2.16
CA MET A 32 -15.62 -11.59 1.05
C MET A 32 -14.28 -11.02 1.50
N GLY A 33 -14.25 -10.28 2.62
CA GLY A 33 -13.01 -9.73 3.18
C GLY A 33 -11.98 -10.80 3.55
N LYS A 34 -12.42 -11.98 3.99
CA LYS A 34 -11.54 -13.13 4.26
C LYS A 34 -10.90 -13.69 3.00
N ARG A 35 -11.59 -13.67 1.86
CA ARG A 35 -11.07 -14.22 0.59
C ARG A 35 -10.09 -13.29 -0.13
N LEU A 36 -10.13 -11.99 0.15
CA LEU A 36 -9.19 -11.01 -0.41
C LEU A 36 -7.85 -10.92 0.35
N LYS A 37 -7.74 -11.56 1.53
CA LYS A 37 -6.45 -11.66 2.23
C LYS A 37 -5.57 -12.71 1.55
N CYS A 38 -4.47 -12.26 0.95
CA CYS A 38 -3.39 -13.16 0.56
C CYS A 38 -2.79 -13.82 1.83
N ASN A 39 -2.92 -15.14 1.92
CA ASN A 39 -2.61 -15.94 3.11
C ASN A 39 -1.11 -16.21 3.31
N ASN A 40 -0.26 -15.89 2.31
CA ASN A 40 1.18 -16.07 2.40
C ASN A 40 1.86 -14.75 2.78
N GLU A 41 2.21 -14.63 4.05
CA GLU A 41 2.93 -13.49 4.60
C GLU A 41 4.28 -13.25 3.91
N TRP A 42 5.07 -14.30 3.72
CA TRP A 42 6.38 -14.23 3.07
C TRP A 42 6.30 -13.60 1.67
N VAL A 43 5.28 -13.96 0.89
CA VAL A 43 5.07 -13.38 -0.44
C VAL A 43 4.73 -11.90 -0.34
N ARG A 44 3.91 -11.50 0.62
CA ARG A 44 3.54 -10.09 0.82
C ARG A 44 4.76 -9.24 1.20
N ILE A 45 5.60 -9.74 2.11
CA ILE A 45 6.82 -9.06 2.54
C ILE A 45 7.80 -8.96 1.36
N LEU A 46 8.09 -10.07 0.68
CA LEU A 46 9.00 -10.08 -0.47
C LEU A 46 8.54 -9.15 -1.61
N MET A 47 7.24 -9.13 -1.91
CA MET A 47 6.71 -8.23 -2.94
C MET A 47 6.81 -6.76 -2.52
N ALA A 48 6.56 -6.44 -1.24
CA ALA A 48 6.68 -5.07 -0.75
C ALA A 48 8.14 -4.58 -0.78
N GLU A 49 9.08 -5.39 -0.31
CA GLU A 49 10.53 -5.11 -0.37
C GLU A 49 11.03 -4.97 -1.81
N PHE A 50 10.59 -5.85 -2.71
CA PHE A 50 10.96 -5.79 -4.11
C PHE A 50 10.44 -4.51 -4.78
N ILE A 51 9.17 -4.16 -4.54
CA ILE A 51 8.56 -2.96 -5.13
C ILE A 51 9.23 -1.70 -4.56
N GLY A 52 9.49 -1.64 -3.26
CA GLY A 52 10.16 -0.51 -2.63
C GLY A 52 11.59 -0.31 -3.16
N THR A 53 12.35 -1.40 -3.29
CA THR A 53 13.71 -1.36 -3.84
C THR A 53 13.71 -1.02 -5.34
N ALA A 54 12.78 -1.57 -6.12
CA ALA A 54 12.63 -1.23 -7.53
C ALA A 54 12.31 0.26 -7.72
N LEU A 55 11.45 0.83 -6.87
CA LEU A 55 11.12 2.26 -6.92
C LEU A 55 12.32 3.14 -6.57
N LEU A 56 13.08 2.74 -5.53
CA LEU A 56 14.31 3.42 -5.12
C LEU A 56 15.33 3.45 -6.27
N MET A 57 15.58 2.31 -6.90
CA MET A 57 16.54 2.21 -8.01
C MET A 57 16.07 2.98 -9.24
N LEU A 58 14.79 2.89 -9.59
CA LEU A 58 14.25 3.55 -10.79
C LEU A 58 14.28 5.07 -10.67
N LEU A 59 14.01 5.62 -9.48
CA LEU A 59 14.09 7.05 -9.23
C LEU A 59 15.55 7.52 -9.06
N GLY A 60 16.38 6.77 -8.34
CA GLY A 60 17.78 7.12 -8.12
C GLY A 60 18.57 7.13 -9.43
N ASP A 61 18.48 6.06 -10.21
CA ASP A 61 19.17 5.95 -11.50
C ASP A 61 18.54 6.86 -12.57
N GLY A 62 17.23 7.10 -12.50
CA GLY A 62 16.54 8.05 -13.40
C GLY A 62 17.05 9.48 -13.28
N VAL A 63 17.36 9.96 -12.07
CA VAL A 63 17.92 11.31 -11.87
C VAL A 63 19.38 11.38 -12.34
N VAL A 64 20.16 10.32 -12.14
CA VAL A 64 21.52 10.22 -12.69
C VAL A 64 21.48 10.20 -14.22
N ALA A 65 20.57 9.44 -14.82
CA ALA A 65 20.36 9.40 -16.26
C ALA A 65 19.95 10.77 -16.82
N GLN A 66 19.08 11.52 -16.13
CA GLN A 66 18.75 12.90 -16.53
C GLN A 66 19.98 13.84 -16.49
N ALA A 67 20.80 13.75 -15.45
CA ALA A 67 22.00 14.57 -15.34
C ALA A 67 23.02 14.25 -16.45
N VAL A 68 23.27 12.96 -16.69
CA VAL A 68 24.21 12.49 -17.72
C VAL A 68 23.71 12.83 -19.14
N LEU A 69 22.44 12.57 -19.45
CA LEU A 69 21.89 12.78 -20.79
C LEU A 69 21.76 14.28 -21.13
N SER A 70 21.53 15.13 -20.13
CA SER A 70 21.47 16.59 -20.31
C SER A 70 22.83 17.29 -20.27
N HIS A 71 23.96 16.55 -20.20
CA HIS A 71 25.29 17.15 -20.05
C HIS A 71 25.38 18.16 -18.88
N ASN A 72 24.65 17.89 -17.79
CA ASN A 72 24.47 18.79 -16.65
C ASN A 72 23.72 20.12 -16.90
N GLU A 73 23.06 20.32 -18.06
CA GLU A 73 22.19 21.50 -18.26
C GLU A 73 20.89 21.41 -17.46
N ASN A 74 20.25 20.24 -17.45
CA ASN A 74 18.94 20.04 -16.80
C ASN A 74 19.02 19.20 -15.52
N GLY A 75 20.20 18.71 -15.16
CA GLY A 75 20.44 18.00 -13.90
C GLY A 75 21.83 18.32 -13.38
N ASN A 76 21.92 19.04 -12.26
CA ASN A 76 23.18 19.41 -11.62
C ASN A 76 23.38 18.54 -10.35
N SER A 77 24.55 18.56 -9.72
CA SER A 77 24.85 17.75 -8.53
C SER A 77 23.81 17.89 -7.41
N VAL A 78 23.19 19.07 -7.28
CA VAL A 78 22.10 19.33 -6.32
C VAL A 78 20.84 18.52 -6.64
N SER A 79 20.46 18.38 -7.92
CA SER A 79 19.28 17.59 -8.30
C SER A 79 19.50 16.10 -8.05
N ILE A 80 20.74 15.61 -8.18
CA ILE A 80 21.10 14.23 -7.85
C ILE A 80 20.89 13.95 -6.36
N PHE A 81 21.37 14.84 -5.48
CA PHE A 81 21.17 14.67 -4.04
C PHE A 81 19.70 14.74 -3.63
N LEU A 82 18.94 15.69 -4.18
CA LEU A 82 17.50 15.79 -3.92
C LEU A 82 16.73 14.58 -4.48
N GLY A 83 17.11 14.10 -5.66
CA GLY A 83 16.54 12.92 -6.31
C GLY A 83 16.73 11.64 -5.49
N TRP A 84 17.95 11.41 -4.99
CA TRP A 84 18.24 10.29 -4.10
C TRP A 84 17.50 10.39 -2.77
N GLY A 85 17.41 11.58 -2.18
CA GLY A 85 16.64 11.79 -0.95
C GLY A 85 15.16 11.45 -1.12
N MET A 86 14.55 11.88 -2.24
CA MET A 86 13.17 11.56 -2.60
C MET A 86 12.98 10.05 -2.91
N ALA A 87 13.93 9.43 -3.61
CA ALA A 87 13.89 8.01 -3.93
C ALA A 87 13.91 7.13 -2.67
N ILE A 88 14.77 7.47 -1.69
CA ILE A 88 14.85 6.77 -0.41
C ILE A 88 13.55 6.96 0.39
N ALA A 89 13.04 8.20 0.50
CA ALA A 89 11.79 8.49 1.22
C ALA A 89 10.60 7.70 0.62
N ALA A 90 10.50 7.62 -0.70
CA ALA A 90 9.48 6.84 -1.38
C ALA A 90 9.65 5.33 -1.16
N GLY A 91 10.88 4.80 -1.24
CA GLY A 91 11.18 3.39 -0.99
C GLY A 91 10.82 2.96 0.44
N VAL A 92 11.14 3.79 1.44
CA VAL A 92 10.78 3.56 2.85
C VAL A 92 9.28 3.64 3.07
N TYR A 93 8.59 4.62 2.45
CA TYR A 93 7.14 4.75 2.56
C TYR A 93 6.39 3.51 2.02
N VAL A 94 6.87 2.95 0.91
CA VAL A 94 6.26 1.76 0.29
C VAL A 94 6.56 0.49 1.08
N SER A 95 7.78 0.32 1.58
CA SER A 95 8.21 -0.92 2.27
C SER A 95 7.81 -0.95 3.76
N GLY A 96 7.78 0.21 4.43
CA GLY A 96 7.54 0.31 5.87
C GLY A 96 6.16 -0.17 6.33
N GLY A 97 5.16 -0.20 5.46
CA GLY A 97 3.81 -0.66 5.79
C GLY A 97 3.62 -2.18 5.84
N VAL A 98 4.58 -2.97 5.34
CA VAL A 98 4.42 -4.43 5.15
C VAL A 98 5.49 -5.24 5.87
N SER A 99 6.70 -4.71 6.00
CA SER A 99 7.87 -5.44 6.52
C SER A 99 8.04 -5.37 8.04
N GLY A 100 7.30 -4.47 8.72
CA GLY A 100 7.38 -4.28 10.17
C GLY A 100 6.55 -5.25 11.00
N ARG A 101 6.12 -6.39 10.45
CA ARG A 101 5.38 -7.39 11.23
C ARG A 101 6.38 -8.22 12.03
N ASP A 102 6.44 -7.92 13.32
CA ASP A 102 7.38 -8.49 14.28
C ASP A 102 7.36 -10.03 14.28
N TRP A 103 8.56 -10.59 14.38
CA TRP A 103 8.84 -12.01 14.61
C TRP A 103 8.13 -12.61 15.85
N HIS A 104 7.53 -11.78 16.70
CA HIS A 104 6.79 -12.19 17.90
C HIS A 104 5.39 -12.79 17.64
N GLU A 105 4.79 -12.63 16.45
CA GLU A 105 3.48 -13.25 16.14
C GLU A 105 3.58 -14.65 15.51
N ILE A 106 4.79 -15.13 15.18
CA ILE A 106 4.97 -16.44 14.53
C ILE A 106 4.96 -17.59 15.56
N ASN A 107 5.01 -17.28 16.87
CA ASN A 107 5.12 -18.26 17.96
C ASN A 107 4.06 -18.09 19.09
N ALA A 108 2.95 -17.39 18.86
CA ALA A 108 1.87 -17.22 19.84
C ALA A 108 0.55 -17.87 19.41
#